data_AF-A0A427A8U0-F1
#
_entry.id   AF-A0A427A8U0-F1
#
_cell.length_a   1.000
_cell.length_b   1.000
_cell.length_c   1.000
_cell.angle_alpha   90.00
_cell.angle_beta   90.00
_cell.angle_gamma   90.00
#
_symmetry.space_group_name_H-M   'P 1'
#
loop_
_entity.id
_entity.type
_entity.pdbx_description
1 polymer ?
#
loop_
_entity_poly.entity_id
_entity_poly.type
_entity_poly.pdbx_seq_one_letter_code
_entity_poly.pdbx_strand_id
1 'polypeptide(L)'
;MISGAPASGKGTQCQMIVEKYGLVHISTGDLLRAEVSSDTEIGKKAKEYMDNGMLVPDEIVTDMVVSRLLQKDVREKGWLLDGYPRSSSQAGSLERMKIRPDIFIVIEVPDEILIDRCVGRRMDPVSGKIYHLKNFPPETEEISARLITRTDDTQEKVNLSIFFYCFSCFPSTRCYLLFFQ
;
A
#
# COMPACT_ATOMS: atom_id res chain seq x y z
N MET A 1 -12.20 -3.66 1.49
CA MET A 1 -10.75 -3.96 1.56
C MET A 1 -10.22 -4.19 0.16
N ILE A 2 -8.96 -3.83 -0.11
CA ILE A 2 -8.34 -3.97 -1.43
C ILE A 2 -6.91 -4.53 -1.32
N SER A 3 -6.58 -5.44 -2.23
CA SER A 3 -5.25 -6.03 -2.38
C SER A 3 -4.83 -6.00 -3.84
N GLY A 4 -3.53 -5.83 -4.07
CA GLY A 4 -2.94 -5.82 -5.40
C GLY A 4 -1.45 -5.63 -5.30
N ALA A 5 -0.72 -6.16 -6.28
CA ALA A 5 0.72 -6.04 -6.35
C ALA A 5 1.15 -4.54 -6.46
N PRO A 6 2.39 -4.20 -6.08
CA PRO A 6 2.96 -2.88 -6.37
C PRO A 6 2.81 -2.52 -7.86
N ALA A 7 2.51 -1.25 -8.16
CA ALA A 7 2.21 -0.76 -9.53
C ALA A 7 1.00 -1.37 -10.26
N SER A 8 0.14 -2.12 -9.56
CA SER A 8 -1.16 -2.57 -10.09
C SER A 8 -2.13 -1.43 -10.43
N GLY A 9 -1.90 -0.23 -9.88
CA GLY A 9 -2.83 0.91 -9.98
C GLY A 9 -3.81 1.00 -8.82
N LYS A 10 -3.62 0.18 -7.77
CA LYS A 10 -4.47 0.17 -6.57
C LYS A 10 -4.68 1.55 -5.95
N GLY A 11 -3.65 2.40 -5.85
CA GLY A 11 -3.76 3.72 -5.21
C GLY A 11 -4.78 4.62 -5.90
N THR A 12 -4.77 4.64 -7.24
CA THR A 12 -5.75 5.37 -8.05
C THR A 12 -7.16 4.83 -7.82
N GLN A 13 -7.32 3.51 -7.78
CA GLN A 13 -8.62 2.88 -7.50
C GLN A 13 -9.11 3.19 -6.08
N CYS A 14 -8.22 3.15 -5.07
CA CYS A 14 -8.53 3.54 -3.70
C CYS A 14 -9.11 4.96 -3.64
N GLN A 15 -8.43 5.91 -4.28
CA GLN A 15 -8.85 7.31 -4.32
C GLN A 15 -10.24 7.45 -4.94
N MET A 16 -10.47 6.84 -6.10
CA MET A 16 -11.77 6.88 -6.79
C MET A 16 -12.90 6.26 -5.95
N ILE A 17 -12.64 5.14 -5.27
CA ILE A 17 -13.63 4.46 -4.42
C ILE A 17 -13.94 5.31 -3.19
N VAL A 18 -12.92 5.89 -2.55
CA VAL A 18 -13.06 6.76 -1.38
C VAL A 18 -13.89 8.00 -1.73
N GLU A 19 -13.58 8.68 -2.82
CA GLU A 19 -14.32 9.85 -3.29
C GLU A 19 -15.77 9.52 -3.65
N LYS A 20 -15.99 8.39 -4.33
CA LYS A 20 -17.33 7.97 -4.79
C LYS A 20 -18.27 7.58 -3.65
N TYR A 21 -17.75 6.89 -2.63
CA TYR A 21 -18.57 6.33 -1.55
C TYR A 21 -18.40 7.05 -0.20
N GLY A 22 -17.54 8.06 -0.12
CA GLY A 22 -17.30 8.82 1.11
C GLY A 22 -16.63 8.02 2.23
N LEU A 23 -15.93 6.93 1.88
CA LEU A 23 -15.27 6.04 2.84
C LEU A 23 -14.03 6.68 3.44
N VAL A 24 -13.59 6.20 4.61
CA VAL A 24 -12.27 6.55 5.14
C VAL A 24 -11.21 5.65 4.50
N HIS A 25 -10.22 6.26 3.84
CA HIS A 25 -9.04 5.54 3.37
C HIS A 25 -8.10 5.22 4.54
N ILE A 26 -7.79 3.93 4.73
CA ILE A 26 -6.84 3.46 5.73
C ILE A 26 -5.73 2.72 5.00
N SER A 27 -4.57 3.36 4.88
CA SER A 27 -3.36 2.75 4.31
C SER A 27 -2.33 2.52 5.39
N THR A 28 -1.83 1.29 5.53
CA THR A 28 -0.74 1.00 6.48
C THR A 28 0.50 1.84 6.22
N GLY A 29 0.81 2.10 4.95
CA GLY A 29 1.94 2.95 4.57
C GLY A 29 1.77 4.40 5.02
N ASP A 30 0.55 4.96 4.89
CA ASP A 30 0.27 6.33 5.34
C ASP A 30 0.27 6.43 6.86
N LEU A 31 -0.33 5.46 7.56
CA LEU A 31 -0.31 5.40 9.02
C LEU A 31 1.13 5.35 9.54
N LEU A 32 1.98 4.46 9.01
CA LEU A 32 3.39 4.38 9.41
C LEU A 32 4.15 5.68 9.13
N ARG A 33 3.97 6.29 7.95
CA ARG A 33 4.59 7.58 7.64
C ARG A 33 4.13 8.69 8.57
N ALA A 34 2.85 8.71 8.95
CA ALA A 34 2.31 9.69 9.88
C ALA A 34 2.93 9.55 11.27
N GLU A 35 3.04 8.32 11.79
CA GLU A 35 3.73 8.03 13.06
C GLU A 35 5.20 8.47 13.01
N VAL A 36 5.92 8.14 11.94
CA VAL A 36 7.32 8.55 11.73
C VAL A 36 7.44 10.08 11.68
N SER A 37 6.55 10.77 10.96
CA SER A 37 6.58 12.23 10.86
C SER A 37 6.23 12.96 12.15
N SER A 38 5.45 12.30 13.02
CA SER A 38 5.03 12.85 14.32
C SER A 38 6.00 12.51 15.46
N ASP A 39 7.12 11.86 15.13
CA ASP A 39 8.18 11.43 16.07
C ASP A 39 7.65 10.64 17.28
N THR A 40 6.63 9.80 17.06
CA THR A 40 6.07 8.95 18.12
C THR A 40 7.02 7.79 18.44
N GLU A 41 6.86 7.17 19.61
CA GLU A 41 7.66 5.99 19.97
C GLU A 41 7.44 4.80 19.01
N ILE A 42 6.23 4.67 18.46
CA ILE A 42 5.92 3.70 17.40
C ILE A 42 6.61 4.12 16.10
N GLY A 43 6.54 5.40 15.73
CA GLY A 43 7.19 5.97 14.56
C GLY A 43 8.70 5.77 14.56
N LYS A 44 9.37 6.00 15.68
CA LYS A 44 10.82 5.79 15.83
C LYS A 44 11.22 4.34 15.59
N LYS A 45 10.49 3.39 16.20
CA LYS A 45 10.70 1.95 15.98
C LYS A 45 10.43 1.57 14.54
N ALA A 46 9.29 2.00 13.99
CA ALA A 46 8.92 1.70 12.60
C ALA A 46 9.93 2.24 11.60
N LYS A 47 10.48 3.44 11.84
CA LYS A 47 11.50 4.06 11.00
C LYS A 47 12.73 3.17 10.83
N GLU A 48 13.22 2.54 11.90
CA GLU A 48 14.37 1.64 11.82
C GLU A 48 14.12 0.46 10.88
N TYR A 49 12.95 -0.18 10.96
CA TYR A 49 12.60 -1.25 10.02
C TYR A 49 12.46 -0.73 8.59
N MET A 50 11.79 0.41 8.40
CA MET A 50 11.54 1.01 7.09
C MET A 50 12.83 1.43 6.38
N ASP A 51 13.75 2.10 7.09
CA ASP A 51 15.02 2.58 6.54
C ASP A 51 15.93 1.41 6.12
N ASN A 52 15.82 0.26 6.80
CA ASN A 52 16.52 -0.98 6.45
C ASN A 52 15.78 -1.84 5.43
N GLY A 53 14.63 -1.40 4.89
CA GLY A 53 13.82 -2.17 3.95
C GLY A 53 13.18 -3.43 4.57
N MET A 54 13.11 -3.50 5.89
CA MET A 54 12.48 -4.59 6.63
C MET A 54 10.99 -4.30 6.85
N LEU A 55 10.21 -5.36 7.03
CA LEU A 55 8.81 -5.23 7.43
C LEU A 55 8.71 -4.86 8.91
N VAL A 56 7.88 -3.86 9.21
CA VAL A 56 7.52 -3.52 10.59
C VAL A 56 6.79 -4.71 11.22
N PRO A 57 7.09 -5.09 12.48
CA PRO A 57 6.46 -6.21 13.16
C PRO A 57 4.92 -6.18 13.10
N ASP A 58 4.32 -7.35 12.86
CA ASP A 58 2.88 -7.51 12.67
C ASP A 58 2.04 -6.95 13.82
N GLU A 59 2.50 -7.10 15.06
CA GLU A 59 1.82 -6.60 16.25
C GLU A 59 1.67 -5.07 16.22
N ILE A 60 2.75 -4.36 15.91
CA ILE A 60 2.76 -2.89 15.80
C ILE A 60 1.79 -2.44 14.70
N VAL A 61 1.85 -3.09 13.54
CA VAL A 61 0.97 -2.73 12.40
C VAL A 61 -0.50 -3.04 12.73
N THR A 62 -0.77 -4.18 13.40
CA THR A 62 -2.11 -4.58 13.83
C THR A 62 -2.70 -3.52 14.75
N ASP A 63 -1.99 -3.13 15.80
CA ASP A 63 -2.48 -2.17 16.80
C ASP A 63 -2.81 -0.82 16.16
N MET A 64 -1.96 -0.34 15.26
CA MET A 64 -2.19 0.91 14.52
C MET A 64 -3.46 0.84 13.65
N VAL A 65 -3.61 -0.23 12.87
CA VAL A 65 -4.75 -0.41 11.96
C VAL A 65 -6.06 -0.52 12.76
N VAL A 66 -6.05 -1.29 13.84
CA VAL A 66 -7.22 -1.49 14.71
C VAL A 66 -7.62 -0.20 15.39
N SER A 67 -6.66 0.52 15.97
CA SER A 67 -6.89 1.82 16.58
C SER A 67 -7.58 2.77 15.60
N ARG A 68 -7.11 2.82 14.34
CA ARG A 68 -7.73 3.65 13.30
C ARG A 68 -9.15 3.20 12.95
N LEU A 69 -9.37 1.89 12.78
CA LEU A 69 -10.67 1.32 12.44
C LEU A 69 -11.75 1.54 13.50
N LEU A 70 -11.35 1.68 14.77
CA LEU A 70 -12.28 1.90 15.87
C LEU A 70 -12.69 3.36 16.05
N GLN A 71 -12.08 4.30 15.34
CA GLN A 71 -12.42 5.72 15.43
C GLN A 71 -13.85 6.00 14.92
N LYS A 72 -14.48 7.03 15.50
CA LYS A 72 -15.89 7.36 15.26
C LYS A 72 -16.18 7.65 13.78
N ASP A 73 -15.32 8.40 13.11
CA ASP A 73 -15.47 8.75 11.70
C ASP A 73 -15.48 7.51 10.78
N VAL A 74 -14.64 6.51 11.08
CA VAL A 74 -14.58 5.24 10.35
C VAL A 74 -15.84 4.41 10.58
N ARG A 75 -16.34 4.35 11.82
CA ARG A 75 -17.56 3.62 12.12
C ARG A 75 -18.79 4.22 11.44
N GLU A 76 -18.82 5.55 11.30
CA GLU A 76 -19.93 6.27 10.68
C GLU A 76 -19.89 6.23 9.15
N LYS A 77 -18.70 6.36 8.54
CA LYS A 77 -18.53 6.46 7.08
C LYS A 77 -18.16 5.15 6.39
N GLY A 78 -17.75 4.15 7.16
CA GLY A 78 -17.11 2.95 6.61
C GLY A 78 -15.64 3.19 6.24
N TRP A 79 -14.99 2.15 5.73
CA TRP A 79 -13.55 2.14 5.49
C TRP A 79 -13.14 1.43 4.21
N LEU A 80 -12.03 1.90 3.64
CA LEU A 80 -11.27 1.21 2.62
C LEU A 80 -9.87 0.92 3.17
N LEU A 81 -9.61 -0.35 3.49
CA LEU A 81 -8.32 -0.81 3.97
C LEU A 81 -7.43 -1.22 2.79
N ASP A 82 -6.28 -0.55 2.65
CA ASP A 82 -5.25 -0.79 1.63
C ASP A 82 -3.94 -1.23 2.29
N GLY A 83 -3.39 -2.34 1.79
CA GLY A 83 -2.08 -2.83 2.23
C GLY A 83 -2.08 -3.52 3.58
N TYR A 84 -3.22 -4.05 4.03
CA TYR A 84 -3.38 -4.92 5.19
C TYR A 84 -4.59 -5.84 4.98
N PRO A 85 -4.54 -7.13 5.37
CA PRO A 85 -3.39 -7.84 5.95
C PRO A 85 -2.35 -8.23 4.88
N ARG A 86 -1.08 -8.31 5.27
CA ARG A 86 0.05 -8.79 4.45
C ARG A 86 0.65 -10.11 4.92
N SER A 87 0.21 -10.61 6.08
CA SER A 87 0.63 -11.89 6.65
C SER A 87 -0.59 -12.65 7.19
N SER A 88 -0.42 -13.96 7.40
CA SER A 88 -1.44 -14.82 8.02
C SER A 88 -1.72 -14.42 9.47
N SER A 89 -0.70 -13.93 10.19
CA SER A 89 -0.85 -13.41 11.55
C SER A 89 -1.76 -12.19 11.58
N GLN A 90 -1.53 -11.22 10.69
CA GLN A 90 -2.36 -10.02 10.54
C GLN A 90 -3.81 -10.37 10.16
N ALA A 91 -3.98 -11.34 9.25
CA ALA A 91 -5.30 -11.85 8.86
C ALA A 91 -6.03 -12.50 10.06
N GLY A 92 -5.33 -13.32 10.84
CA GLY A 92 -5.85 -13.92 12.07
C GLY A 92 -6.21 -12.89 13.14
N SER A 93 -5.47 -11.77 13.21
CA SER A 93 -5.81 -10.65 14.09
C SER A 93 -7.16 -10.04 13.74
N LEU A 94 -7.42 -9.70 12.46
CA LEU A 94 -8.72 -9.16 12.03
C LEU A 94 -9.88 -10.10 12.40
N GLU A 95 -9.68 -11.40 12.20
CA GLU A 95 -10.70 -12.40 12.51
C GLU A 95 -10.99 -12.48 14.01
N ARG A 96 -9.96 -12.51 14.86
CA ARG A 96 -10.14 -12.48 16.32
C ARG A 96 -10.92 -11.25 16.79
N MET A 97 -10.74 -10.12 16.11
CA MET A 97 -11.43 -8.86 16.41
C MET A 97 -12.79 -8.73 15.70
N LYS A 98 -13.17 -9.71 14.86
CA LYS A 98 -14.39 -9.71 14.06
C LYS A 98 -14.51 -8.50 13.13
N ILE A 99 -13.37 -7.98 12.65
CA ILE A 99 -13.33 -6.87 11.70
C ILE A 99 -13.38 -7.43 10.30
N ARG A 100 -14.54 -7.37 9.63
CA ARG A 100 -14.75 -8.02 8.33
C ARG A 100 -15.07 -6.99 7.25
N PRO A 101 -14.46 -7.07 6.06
CA PRO A 101 -14.86 -6.23 4.93
C PRO A 101 -16.19 -6.74 4.34
N ASP A 102 -17.05 -5.83 3.91
CA ASP A 102 -18.22 -6.19 3.09
C ASP A 102 -17.82 -6.63 1.68
N ILE A 103 -16.79 -5.97 1.13
CA ILE A 103 -16.25 -6.24 -0.19
C ILE A 103 -14.74 -6.37 -0.12
N PHE A 104 -14.23 -7.43 -0.74
CA PHE A 104 -12.81 -7.64 -0.95
C PHE A 104 -12.47 -7.54 -2.43
N ILE A 105 -11.58 -6.62 -2.79
CA ILE A 105 -11.17 -6.38 -4.17
C ILE A 105 -9.73 -6.84 -4.36
N VAL A 106 -9.49 -7.70 -5.34
CA VAL A 106 -8.14 -8.06 -5.81
C VAL A 106 -7.92 -7.39 -7.16
N ILE A 107 -6.85 -6.61 -7.30
CA ILE A 107 -6.40 -6.08 -8.59
C ILE A 107 -5.27 -6.96 -9.11
N GLU A 108 -5.59 -7.78 -10.10
CA GLU A 108 -4.65 -8.64 -10.79
C GLU A 108 -4.13 -7.95 -12.05
N VAL A 109 -2.81 -7.90 -12.19
CA VAL A 109 -2.14 -7.34 -13.35
C VAL A 109 -0.93 -8.25 -13.65
N PRO A 110 -0.70 -8.64 -14.92
CA PRO A 110 0.46 -9.45 -15.29
C PRO A 110 1.79 -8.82 -14.82
N ASP A 111 2.71 -9.65 -14.33
CA ASP A 111 4.00 -9.22 -13.78
C ASP A 111 4.80 -8.36 -14.77
N GLU A 112 4.80 -8.72 -16.05
CA GLU A 112 5.47 -7.96 -17.11
C GLU A 112 4.98 -6.50 -17.18
N ILE A 113 3.69 -6.27 -17.00
CA ILE A 113 3.09 -4.94 -16.98
C ILE A 113 3.44 -4.21 -15.68
N LEU A 114 3.45 -4.90 -14.54
CA LEU A 114 3.85 -4.31 -13.25
C LEU A 114 5.31 -3.84 -13.28
N ILE A 115 6.17 -4.67 -13.87
CA ILE A 115 7.59 -4.39 -14.08
C ILE A 115 7.77 -3.17 -14.98
N ASP A 116 7.16 -3.15 -16.18
CA ASP A 116 7.27 -2.02 -17.12
C ASP A 116 6.80 -0.72 -16.46
N ARG A 117 5.70 -0.76 -15.69
CA ARG A 117 5.17 0.39 -14.94
C ARG A 117 6.13 0.92 -13.88
N CYS A 118 6.81 0.04 -13.13
CA CYS A 118 7.75 0.47 -12.12
C CYS A 118 9.04 1.01 -12.74
N VAL A 119 9.66 0.27 -13.67
CA VAL A 119 10.94 0.65 -14.28
C VAL A 119 10.80 1.92 -15.14
N GLY A 120 9.63 2.10 -15.77
CA GLY A 120 9.29 3.30 -16.54
C GLY A 120 8.94 4.52 -15.69
N ARG A 121 8.78 4.37 -14.37
CA ARG A 121 8.39 5.45 -13.46
C ARG A 121 9.53 6.45 -13.23
N ARG A 122 9.18 7.73 -13.24
CA ARG A 122 10.09 8.83 -12.94
C ARG A 122 9.44 9.77 -11.94
N MET A 123 10.25 10.43 -11.12
CA MET A 123 9.80 11.45 -10.17
C MET A 123 10.47 12.76 -10.52
N ASP A 124 9.70 13.84 -10.57
CA ASP A 124 10.25 15.18 -10.57
C ASP A 124 10.64 15.57 -9.14
N PRO A 125 11.93 15.81 -8.85
CA PRO A 125 12.38 16.13 -7.50
C PRO A 125 11.87 17.49 -6.99
N VAL A 126 11.43 18.38 -7.88
CA VAL A 126 10.94 19.72 -7.52
C VAL A 126 9.46 19.68 -7.15
N SER A 127 8.62 19.08 -8.00
CA SER A 127 7.17 19.03 -7.76
C SER A 127 6.70 17.80 -6.99
N GLY A 128 7.54 16.76 -6.91
CA GLY A 128 7.15 15.44 -6.40
C GLY A 128 6.22 14.66 -7.33
N LYS A 129 5.86 15.22 -8.50
CA LYS A 129 4.95 14.59 -9.46
C LYS A 129 5.61 13.36 -10.08
N ILE A 130 4.80 12.31 -10.24
CA ILE A 130 5.22 11.04 -10.82
C ILE A 130 4.86 11.03 -12.32
N TYR A 131 5.84 10.65 -13.13
CA TYR A 131 5.74 10.49 -14.58
C TYR A 131 6.01 9.05 -14.99
N HIS A 132 5.64 8.72 -16.22
CA HIS A 132 5.99 7.44 -16.84
C HIS A 132 6.42 7.67 -18.27
N LEU A 133 7.59 7.14 -18.67
CA LEU A 133 8.21 7.42 -19.97
C LEU A 133 7.29 7.18 -21.18
N LYS A 134 6.44 6.14 -21.12
CA LYS A 134 5.44 5.82 -22.16
C LYS A 134 4.05 6.42 -21.89
N ASN A 135 3.45 6.06 -20.76
CA ASN A 135 2.02 6.28 -20.49
C ASN A 135 1.67 7.70 -20.00
N PHE A 136 2.62 8.40 -19.38
CA PHE A 136 2.40 9.74 -18.84
C PHE A 136 3.72 10.53 -18.90
N PRO A 137 4.17 10.89 -20.13
CA PRO A 137 5.42 11.59 -20.32
C PRO A 137 5.37 13.01 -19.73
N PRO A 138 6.52 13.59 -19.37
CA PRO A 138 6.59 14.97 -18.88
C PRO A 138 6.07 15.97 -19.91
N GLU A 139 5.44 17.05 -19.45
CA GLU A 139 4.84 18.05 -20.33
C GLU A 139 5.89 18.93 -21.04
N THR A 140 7.08 19.06 -20.46
CA THR A 140 8.16 19.91 -20.97
C THR A 140 9.52 19.22 -20.92
N GLU A 141 10.43 19.64 -21.79
CA GLU A 141 11.79 19.11 -21.86
C GLU A 141 12.60 19.44 -20.59
N GLU A 142 12.32 20.59 -19.95
CA GLU A 142 12.91 20.97 -18.66
C GLU A 142 12.55 20.00 -17.54
N ILE A 143 11.27 19.60 -17.46
CA ILE A 143 10.83 18.58 -16.50
C ILE A 143 11.51 17.25 -16.86
N SER A 144 11.51 16.88 -18.14
CA SER A 144 12.13 15.63 -18.62
C SER A 144 13.60 15.51 -18.22
N ALA A 145 14.38 16.57 -18.37
CA ALA A 145 15.81 16.58 -18.08
C ALA A 145 16.15 16.43 -16.59
N ARG A 146 15.23 16.82 -15.69
CA ARG A 146 15.43 16.73 -14.22
C ARG A 146 14.79 15.53 -13.56
N LEU A 147 14.10 14.67 -14.33
CA LEU A 147 13.46 13.47 -13.80
C LEU A 147 14.49 12.50 -13.22
N ILE A 148 14.17 11.98 -12.03
CA ILE A 148 14.99 10.95 -11.38
C ILE A 148 14.23 9.62 -11.30
N THR A 149 14.99 8.53 -11.31
CA THR A 149 14.48 7.20 -10.95
C THR A 149 14.56 7.05 -9.44
N ARG A 150 13.49 6.56 -8.81
CA ARG A 150 13.53 6.27 -7.37
C ARG A 150 14.45 5.08 -7.12
N THR A 151 15.08 5.06 -5.94
CA THR A 151 15.94 3.95 -5.52
C THR A 151 15.23 2.60 -5.48
N ASP A 152 13.91 2.57 -5.37
CA ASP A 152 13.09 1.35 -5.30
C ASP A 152 12.57 0.85 -6.66
N ASP A 153 12.80 1.61 -7.73
CA ASP A 153 12.23 1.35 -9.06
C ASP A 153 13.18 0.53 -9.94
N THR A 154 14.19 -0.11 -9.35
CA THR A 154 15.08 -1.04 -10.06
C THR A 154 14.36 -2.36 -10.33
N GLN A 155 14.73 -3.02 -11.42
CA GLN A 155 14.15 -4.30 -11.83
C GLN A 155 14.21 -5.33 -10.70
N GLU A 156 15.34 -5.43 -10.01
CA GLU A 156 15.57 -6.38 -8.93
C GLU A 156 14.64 -6.12 -7.75
N LYS A 157 14.53 -4.86 -7.31
CA LYS A 157 13.67 -4.49 -6.18
C LYS A 157 12.18 -4.66 -6.50
N VAL A 158 11.79 -4.37 -7.74
CA VAL A 158 10.42 -4.56 -8.20
C VAL A 158 10.07 -6.04 -8.24
N ASN A 159 10.94 -6.88 -8.79
CA ASN A 159 10.76 -8.33 -8.80
C ASN A 159 10.64 -8.88 -7.37
N LEU A 160 11.51 -8.46 -6.46
CA LEU A 160 11.41 -8.83 -5.05
C LEU A 160 10.08 -8.39 -4.44
N SER A 161 9.62 -7.18 -4.73
CA SER A 161 8.36 -6.66 -4.19
C SER A 161 7.12 -7.40 -4.72
N ILE A 162 7.12 -7.78 -6.01
CA ILE A 162 6.08 -8.63 -6.61
C ILE A 162 6.14 -10.03 -6.00
N PHE A 163 7.34 -10.61 -5.86
CA PHE A 163 7.55 -11.92 -5.25
C PHE A 163 7.00 -11.96 -3.80
N PHE A 164 7.35 -10.99 -2.95
CA PHE A 164 6.84 -10.91 -1.58
C PHE A 164 5.32 -10.76 -1.54
N TYR A 165 4.73 -9.99 -2.47
CA TYR A 165 3.28 -9.91 -2.60
C TYR A 165 2.68 -11.29 -2.91
N CYS A 166 3.17 -11.98 -3.94
CA CYS A 166 2.65 -13.27 -4.37
C CYS A 166 2.89 -14.40 -3.36
N PHE A 167 4.00 -14.37 -2.63
CA PHE A 167 4.39 -15.41 -1.68
C PHE A 167 3.74 -15.23 -0.30
N SER A 168 3.68 -14.00 0.19
CA SER A 168 3.20 -13.72 1.56
C SER A 168 1.82 -13.09 1.58
N CYS A 169 1.62 -12.01 0.83
CA CYS A 169 0.42 -11.18 0.93
C CYS A 169 -0.80 -11.83 0.27
N PHE A 170 -0.64 -12.36 -0.96
CA PHE A 170 -1.72 -12.94 -1.74
C PHE A 170 -2.30 -14.21 -1.09
N PRO A 171 -1.48 -15.18 -0.60
CA PRO A 171 -2.02 -16.34 0.12
C PRO A 171 -2.68 -15.94 1.44
N SER A 172 -2.09 -15.00 2.19
CA SER A 172 -2.69 -14.51 3.44
C SER A 172 -4.05 -13.86 3.21
N THR A 173 -4.15 -13.06 2.14
CA THR A 173 -5.40 -12.46 1.67
C THR A 173 -6.43 -13.52 1.27
N ARG A 174 -6.00 -14.55 0.55
CA ARG A 174 -6.88 -15.63 0.10
C ARG A 174 -7.33 -16.53 1.25
N CYS A 175 -6.44 -16.83 2.19
CA CYS A 175 -6.78 -17.51 3.44
C CYS A 175 -7.78 -16.70 4.26
N TYR A 176 -7.59 -15.37 4.32
CA TYR A 176 -8.56 -14.47 4.93
C TYR A 176 -9.94 -14.65 4.29
N LEU A 177 -10.04 -14.58 2.96
CA LEU A 177 -11.29 -14.82 2.23
C LEU A 177 -11.96 -16.17 2.52
N LEU A 178 -11.18 -17.24 2.71
CA LEU A 178 -11.72 -18.57 3.04
C LEU A 178 -12.38 -18.63 4.41
N PHE A 179 -12.03 -17.74 5.36
CA PHE A 179 -12.75 -17.65 6.63
C PHE A 179 -14.13 -17.00 6.51
N PHE A 180 -14.47 -16.42 5.35
CA PHE A 180 -15.71 -15.66 5.14
C PHE A 180 -16.70 -16.30 4.16
N GLN A 181 -16.40 -17.47 3.61
CA GLN A 181 -17.36 -18.30 2.87
C GLN A 181 -18.02 -19.31 3.82
#